data_AF-A0A3D4N933-F1
#
_entry.id   AF-A0A3D4N933-F1
#
_cell.length_a   1.000
_cell.length_b   1.000
_cell.length_c   1.000
_cell.angle_alpha   90.00
_cell.angle_beta   90.00
_cell.angle_gamma   90.00
#
_symmetry.space_group_name_H-M   'P 1'
#
loop_
_entity.id
_entity.type
_entity.pdbx_description
1 polymer ?
#
loop_
_entity_poly.entity_id
_entity_poly.type
_entity_poly.pdbx_seq_one_letter_code
_entity_poly.pdbx_strand_id
1 'polypeptide(L)'
;MKPRLILIALFALSTLSPIPLRFWSLPAESLTRISSDFSKLQVIDPNPLSSFDFGSDNDCLEYAKNSISIFDCQDSSIINWQSPETWKVTEAISADLNRDGKNEMVMVVWRPHKVWPIDTFLPSGGRIADFHDETGLSCHLILVGWDGTKYRELWAGSSLVEPVFNIRAADLDGDGNQELVTIEGMYDNWNKSGDLTVWEWSGFGFRLRERLQEKFSEFGIVSTNQSVMIITD
;
A
#
# COMPACT_ATOMS: atom_id res chain seq x y z
N MET A 1 50.98 2.51 -1.90
CA MET A 1 49.60 2.34 -2.40
C MET A 1 48.53 2.09 -1.33
N LYS A 2 48.86 1.76 -0.07
CA LYS A 2 47.85 1.46 0.98
C LYS A 2 47.17 2.64 1.71
N PRO A 3 47.79 3.81 1.95
CA PRO A 3 47.15 4.85 2.78
C PRO A 3 46.07 5.65 2.05
N ARG A 4 46.15 5.77 0.70
CA ARG A 4 45.13 6.46 -0.11
C ARG A 4 43.81 5.69 -0.20
N LEU A 5 43.85 4.35 -0.31
CA LEU A 5 42.63 3.54 -0.29
C LEU A 5 41.94 3.55 1.07
N ILE A 6 42.71 3.58 2.17
CA ILE A 6 42.17 3.69 3.53
C ILE A 6 41.50 5.06 3.74
N LEU A 7 42.09 6.13 3.22
CA LEU A 7 41.51 7.48 3.31
C LEU A 7 40.21 7.60 2.50
N ILE A 8 40.15 7.00 1.30
CA ILE A 8 38.94 6.97 0.46
C ILE A 8 37.84 6.13 1.12
N ALA A 9 38.17 4.99 1.73
CA ALA A 9 37.21 4.16 2.45
C ALA A 9 36.66 4.88 3.71
N LEU A 10 37.52 5.57 4.48
CA LEU A 10 37.08 6.37 5.63
C LEU A 10 36.18 7.56 5.22
N PHE A 11 36.48 8.21 4.09
CA PHE A 11 35.62 9.27 3.54
C PHE A 11 34.27 8.73 3.04
N ALA A 12 34.26 7.55 2.40
CA ALA A 12 33.03 6.90 1.96
C ALA A 12 32.16 6.42 3.13
N LEU A 13 32.76 5.96 4.24
CA LEU A 13 32.03 5.64 5.46
C LEU A 13 31.51 6.89 6.18
N SER A 14 32.20 8.04 6.11
CA SER A 14 31.73 9.28 6.74
C SER A 14 30.60 9.97 5.97
N THR A 15 30.35 9.60 4.70
CA THR A 15 29.18 10.04 3.93
C THR A 15 27.96 9.13 4.10
N LEU A 16 28.13 7.97 4.73
CA LEU A 16 27.04 7.07 5.11
C LEU A 16 26.57 7.45 6.53
N SER A 17 26.06 8.66 6.71
CA SER A 17 25.23 8.90 7.90
C SER A 17 23.98 8.03 7.76
N PRO A 18 23.66 7.15 8.73
CA PRO A 18 22.42 6.40 8.68
C PRO A 18 21.28 7.41 8.55
N ILE A 19 20.36 7.15 7.62
CA ILE A 19 19.17 7.96 7.46
C ILE A 19 18.43 7.93 8.81
N PRO A 20 18.17 9.09 9.45
CA PRO A 20 17.66 9.11 10.81
C PRO A 20 16.20 8.65 10.81
N LEU A 21 15.98 7.43 11.30
CA LEU A 21 14.64 6.88 11.45
C LEU A 21 13.75 7.79 12.30
N ARG A 22 12.53 8.01 11.84
CA ARG A 22 11.53 8.83 12.54
C ARG A 22 10.35 7.96 12.91
N PHE A 23 9.79 8.23 14.08
CA PHE A 23 8.70 7.48 14.65
C PHE A 23 7.48 8.38 14.79
N TRP A 24 6.34 7.86 14.38
CA TRP A 24 5.08 8.58 14.35
C TRP A 24 4.02 7.73 15.03
N SER A 25 3.27 8.35 15.95
CA SER A 25 2.09 7.75 16.55
C SER A 25 0.87 8.50 16.06
N LEU A 26 -0.25 7.79 15.89
CA LEU A 26 -1.55 8.36 15.56
C LEU A 26 -2.46 8.31 16.79
N PRO A 27 -2.35 9.26 17.73
CA PRO A 27 -3.43 9.51 18.67
C PRO A 27 -4.69 9.94 17.91
N ALA A 28 -5.84 9.90 18.59
CA ALA A 28 -7.17 10.11 18.00
C ALA A 28 -7.29 11.31 17.01
N GLU A 29 -6.54 12.39 17.21
CA GLU A 29 -6.66 13.62 16.42
C GLU A 29 -5.67 13.79 15.27
N SER A 30 -4.40 13.41 15.41
CA SER A 30 -3.38 13.65 14.35
C SER A 30 -2.08 12.87 14.52
N LEU A 31 -1.32 12.69 13.45
CA LEU A 31 0.02 12.09 13.50
C LEU A 31 0.98 13.00 14.26
N THR A 32 1.65 12.43 15.27
CA THR A 32 2.64 13.15 16.07
C THR A 32 3.98 12.44 16.04
N ARG A 33 5.05 13.21 15.86
CA ARG A 33 6.42 12.69 15.94
C ARG A 33 6.77 12.41 17.38
N ILE A 34 7.32 11.24 17.65
CA ILE A 34 7.73 10.81 18.98
C ILE A 34 9.22 10.52 19.04
N SER A 35 9.82 10.83 20.20
CA SER A 35 11.18 10.46 20.55
C SER A 35 11.10 9.73 21.90
N SER A 36 11.38 8.43 21.92
CA SER A 36 11.35 7.63 23.15
C SER A 36 12.42 6.54 23.12
N ASP A 37 12.70 5.95 24.28
CA ASP A 37 13.60 4.81 24.39
C ASP A 37 12.89 3.55 23.86
N PHE A 38 13.16 3.25 22.58
CA PHE A 38 12.57 2.14 21.85
C PHE A 38 13.28 0.80 22.12
N SER A 39 13.62 0.54 23.38
CA SER A 39 14.40 -0.63 23.80
C SER A 39 13.75 -1.99 23.49
N LYS A 40 12.47 -2.03 23.14
CA LYS A 40 11.72 -3.23 22.75
C LYS A 40 10.78 -2.98 21.57
N LEU A 41 11.35 -2.64 20.41
CA LEU A 41 10.58 -2.59 19.16
C LEU A 41 10.29 -3.99 18.64
N GLN A 42 9.05 -4.20 18.21
CA GLN A 42 8.66 -5.35 17.40
C GLN A 42 8.15 -4.83 16.06
N VAL A 43 8.69 -5.36 14.98
CA VAL A 43 8.19 -5.06 13.63
C VAL A 43 6.84 -5.77 13.47
N ILE A 44 5.86 -5.05 12.94
CA ILE A 44 4.59 -5.61 12.48
C ILE A 44 4.71 -5.73 10.97
N ASP A 45 4.95 -6.95 10.51
CA ASP A 45 4.92 -7.25 9.09
C ASP A 45 3.48 -7.15 8.56
N PRO A 46 3.28 -6.71 7.31
CA PRO A 46 1.96 -6.80 6.69
C PRO A 46 1.49 -8.25 6.71
N ASN A 47 0.20 -8.41 7.02
CA ASN A 47 -0.48 -9.69 6.93
C ASN A 47 -0.23 -10.33 5.56
N PRO A 48 0.31 -11.56 5.51
CA PRO A 48 0.64 -12.21 4.26
C PRO A 48 -0.63 -12.48 3.46
N LEU A 49 -0.54 -12.54 2.13
CA LEU A 49 -1.70 -12.85 1.28
C LEU A 49 -2.35 -14.21 1.60
N SER A 50 -1.64 -15.11 2.29
CA SER A 50 -2.19 -16.37 2.80
C SER A 50 -3.21 -16.21 3.93
N SER A 51 -3.31 -15.03 4.56
CA SER A 51 -4.35 -14.74 5.57
C SER A 51 -5.62 -14.11 4.99
N PHE A 52 -5.72 -14.04 3.66
CA PHE A 52 -6.91 -13.59 2.95
C PHE A 52 -8.08 -14.55 3.22
N ASP A 53 -9.30 -14.01 3.35
CA ASP A 53 -10.50 -14.83 3.56
C ASP A 53 -11.00 -15.45 2.24
N PHE A 54 -10.54 -16.68 2.00
CA PHE A 54 -10.95 -17.48 0.85
C PHE A 54 -12.42 -17.91 0.93
N GLY A 55 -13.04 -18.07 -0.24
CA GLY A 55 -14.37 -18.66 -0.40
C GLY A 55 -14.43 -20.16 -0.16
N SER A 56 -13.27 -20.83 -0.20
CA SER A 56 -13.12 -22.28 -0.02
C SER A 56 -11.79 -22.58 0.66
N ASP A 57 -11.77 -23.58 1.56
CA ASP A 57 -10.53 -24.08 2.20
C ASP A 57 -9.55 -24.72 1.21
N ASN A 58 -10.01 -25.01 -0.02
CA ASN A 58 -9.19 -25.59 -1.08
C ASN A 58 -8.64 -24.52 -2.05
N ASP A 59 -8.85 -23.23 -1.79
CA ASP A 59 -8.34 -22.17 -2.64
C ASP A 59 -6.93 -21.76 -2.24
N CYS A 60 -6.08 -21.59 -3.25
CA CYS A 60 -4.71 -21.14 -3.15
C CYS A 60 -4.53 -19.83 -3.92
N LEU A 61 -3.59 -19.00 -3.46
CA LEU A 61 -3.24 -17.75 -4.11
C LEU A 61 -1.78 -17.77 -4.56
N GLU A 62 -1.54 -17.33 -5.80
CA GLU A 62 -0.21 -17.03 -6.31
C GLU A 62 -0.13 -15.56 -6.72
N TYR A 63 0.92 -14.88 -6.24
CA TYR A 63 1.32 -13.58 -6.72
C TYR A 63 2.63 -13.70 -7.50
N ALA A 64 2.57 -13.61 -8.83
CA ALA A 64 3.73 -13.75 -9.69
C ALA A 64 3.63 -12.79 -10.89
N LYS A 65 4.78 -12.22 -11.29
CA LYS A 65 4.89 -11.37 -12.50
C LYS A 65 3.85 -10.24 -12.56
N ASN A 66 3.61 -9.56 -11.43
CA ASN A 66 2.63 -8.48 -11.33
C ASN A 66 1.17 -8.90 -11.60
N SER A 67 0.84 -10.17 -11.43
CA SER A 67 -0.51 -10.72 -11.53
C SER A 67 -0.81 -11.57 -10.32
N ILE A 68 -2.07 -11.54 -9.86
CA ILE A 68 -2.53 -12.45 -8.80
C ILE A 68 -3.58 -13.38 -9.37
N SER A 69 -3.48 -14.65 -9.01
CA SER A 69 -4.46 -15.69 -9.33
C SER A 69 -4.88 -16.42 -8.08
N ILE A 70 -6.17 -16.74 -7.99
CA ILE A 70 -6.74 -17.67 -7.02
C ILE A 70 -7.19 -18.90 -7.80
N PHE A 71 -6.75 -20.08 -7.35
CA PHE A 71 -6.96 -21.35 -8.04
C PHE A 71 -7.16 -22.48 -7.04
N ASP A 72 -7.65 -23.62 -7.50
CA ASP A 72 -7.81 -24.80 -6.67
C ASP A 72 -6.43 -25.40 -6.30
N CYS A 73 -6.15 -25.55 -5.00
CA CYS A 73 -4.87 -26.06 -4.50
C CYS A 73 -4.52 -27.47 -4.99
N GLN A 74 -5.52 -28.29 -5.34
CA GLN A 74 -5.33 -29.66 -5.82
C GLN A 74 -5.19 -29.70 -7.34
N ASP A 75 -5.81 -28.76 -8.06
CA ASP A 75 -5.72 -28.60 -9.50
C ASP A 75 -5.59 -27.14 -9.93
N SER A 76 -4.34 -26.68 -10.07
CA SER A 76 -4.01 -25.30 -10.49
C SER A 76 -4.54 -24.89 -11.87
N SER A 77 -5.08 -25.82 -12.66
CA SER A 77 -5.76 -25.48 -13.92
C SER A 77 -7.15 -24.88 -13.71
N ILE A 78 -7.73 -25.08 -12.52
CA ILE A 78 -9.02 -24.51 -12.13
C ILE A 78 -8.77 -23.14 -11.50
N ILE A 79 -8.91 -22.09 -12.32
CA ILE A 79 -8.78 -20.70 -11.88
C ILE A 79 -10.13 -20.20 -11.36
N ASN A 80 -10.18 -19.87 -10.07
CA ASN A 80 -11.37 -19.32 -9.42
C ASN A 80 -11.44 -17.79 -9.56
N TRP A 81 -10.28 -17.13 -9.67
CA TRP A 81 -10.17 -15.71 -10.02
C TRP A 81 -8.77 -15.37 -10.51
N GLN A 82 -8.66 -14.34 -11.35
CA GLN A 82 -7.38 -13.80 -11.77
C GLN A 82 -7.50 -12.30 -12.01
N SER A 83 -6.49 -11.53 -11.61
CA SER A 83 -6.38 -10.12 -11.97
C SER A 83 -6.33 -9.99 -13.51
N PRO A 84 -7.10 -9.09 -14.13
CA PRO A 84 -7.09 -8.93 -15.58
C PRO A 84 -5.68 -8.78 -16.16
N GLU A 85 -5.41 -9.36 -17.34
CA GLU A 85 -4.07 -9.35 -17.96
C GLU A 85 -3.50 -7.95 -18.21
N THR A 86 -4.38 -6.96 -18.41
CA THR A 86 -3.98 -5.56 -18.59
C THR A 86 -3.52 -4.87 -17.31
N TRP A 87 -3.71 -5.50 -16.16
CA TRP A 87 -3.32 -4.95 -14.87
C TRP A 87 -1.88 -5.34 -14.54
N LYS A 88 -1.19 -4.44 -13.85
CA LYS A 88 0.07 -4.69 -13.16
C LYS A 88 -0.18 -4.46 -11.68
N VAL A 89 -0.35 -5.54 -10.93
CA VAL A 89 -0.37 -5.51 -9.47
C VAL A 89 1.05 -5.25 -9.01
N THR A 90 1.31 -4.13 -8.34
CA THR A 90 2.67 -3.76 -7.87
C THR A 90 2.87 -4.06 -6.40
N GLU A 91 1.80 -4.10 -5.63
CA GLU A 91 1.82 -4.48 -4.22
C GLU A 91 0.47 -5.06 -3.83
N ALA A 92 0.48 -5.99 -2.89
CA ALA A 92 -0.73 -6.55 -2.32
C ALA A 92 -0.50 -7.00 -0.87
N ILE A 93 -1.50 -6.78 -0.03
CA ILE A 93 -1.54 -7.24 1.37
C ILE A 93 -2.91 -7.82 1.69
N SER A 94 -3.01 -8.56 2.80
CA SER A 94 -4.28 -9.07 3.33
C SER A 94 -4.75 -8.18 4.48
N ALA A 95 -5.93 -7.56 4.42
CA ALA A 95 -6.42 -6.70 5.51
C ALA A 95 -7.93 -6.51 5.47
N ASP A 96 -8.57 -6.38 6.64
CA ASP A 96 -9.98 -5.99 6.77
C ASP A 96 -10.07 -4.46 6.76
N LEU A 97 -10.07 -3.89 5.54
CA LEU A 97 -10.18 -2.44 5.39
C LEU A 97 -11.63 -2.00 5.23
N ASN A 98 -12.51 -2.87 4.76
CA ASN A 98 -13.92 -2.52 4.61
C ASN A 98 -14.74 -2.67 5.92
N ARG A 99 -14.14 -3.25 6.96
CA ARG A 99 -14.69 -3.45 8.33
C ARG A 99 -15.84 -4.44 8.38
N ASP A 100 -15.79 -5.50 7.59
CA ASP A 100 -16.80 -6.58 7.59
C ASP A 100 -16.38 -7.81 8.43
N GLY A 101 -15.19 -7.77 9.03
CA GLY A 101 -14.64 -8.84 9.85
C GLY A 101 -13.87 -9.89 9.07
N LYS A 102 -13.67 -9.69 7.76
CA LYS A 102 -12.86 -10.55 6.89
C LYS A 102 -11.75 -9.75 6.25
N ASN A 103 -10.62 -10.41 6.03
CA ASN A 103 -9.52 -9.83 5.29
C ASN A 103 -9.82 -9.83 3.78
N GLU A 104 -9.73 -8.66 3.17
CA GLU A 104 -9.62 -8.49 1.73
C GLU A 104 -8.18 -8.64 1.23
N MET A 105 -8.05 -8.92 -0.05
CA MET A 105 -6.83 -8.66 -0.79
C MET A 105 -6.83 -7.20 -1.23
N VAL A 106 -6.01 -6.40 -0.56
CA VAL A 106 -5.79 -4.99 -0.86
C VAL A 106 -4.67 -4.91 -1.90
N MET A 107 -4.93 -4.33 -3.06
CA MET A 107 -3.96 -4.27 -4.16
C MET A 107 -3.71 -2.83 -4.62
N VAL A 108 -2.44 -2.53 -4.89
CA VAL A 108 -2.03 -1.40 -5.72
C VAL A 108 -1.92 -1.90 -7.16
N VAL A 109 -2.72 -1.32 -8.05
CA VAL A 109 -2.89 -1.78 -9.43
C VAL A 109 -2.60 -0.64 -10.41
N TRP A 110 -1.75 -0.92 -11.39
CA TRP A 110 -1.53 -0.06 -12.54
C TRP A 110 -2.24 -0.65 -13.76
N ARG A 111 -3.16 0.09 -14.38
CA ARG A 111 -3.95 -0.38 -15.53
C ARG A 111 -4.21 0.74 -16.53
N PRO A 112 -4.54 0.44 -17.79
CA PRO A 112 -4.81 1.47 -18.80
C PRO A 112 -5.81 2.51 -18.32
N HIS A 113 -5.43 3.79 -18.43
CA HIS A 113 -6.23 4.92 -18.01
C HIS A 113 -7.57 4.94 -18.73
N LYS A 114 -8.63 5.22 -17.99
CA LYS A 114 -9.96 5.48 -18.53
C LYS A 114 -10.61 6.61 -17.73
N VAL A 115 -11.01 7.65 -18.44
CA VAL A 115 -11.91 8.68 -17.90
C VAL A 115 -13.25 8.06 -17.54
N TRP A 116 -13.98 8.70 -16.63
CA TRP A 116 -15.32 8.23 -16.31
C TRP A 116 -16.25 8.36 -17.52
N PRO A 117 -17.17 7.39 -17.73
CA PRO A 117 -18.09 7.45 -18.86
C PRO A 117 -18.86 8.78 -18.95
N ILE A 118 -19.24 9.36 -17.81
CA ILE A 118 -19.94 10.65 -17.74
C ILE A 118 -19.06 11.84 -18.15
N ASP A 119 -17.75 11.74 -17.97
CA ASP A 119 -16.78 12.79 -18.28
C ASP A 119 -16.38 12.79 -19.77
N THR A 120 -16.70 11.74 -20.52
CA THR A 120 -16.37 11.59 -21.97
C THR A 120 -16.88 12.73 -22.85
N PHE A 121 -17.95 13.43 -22.41
CA PHE A 121 -18.53 14.55 -23.14
C PHE A 121 -17.89 15.91 -22.78
N LEU A 122 -17.00 15.95 -21.79
CA LEU A 122 -16.32 17.17 -21.37
C LEU A 122 -15.07 17.39 -22.23
N PRO A 123 -14.88 18.58 -22.84
CA PRO A 123 -13.70 18.89 -23.65
C PRO A 123 -12.37 18.73 -22.91
N SER A 124 -12.37 18.89 -21.58
CA SER A 124 -11.18 18.72 -20.74
C SER A 124 -10.91 17.27 -20.33
N GLY A 125 -11.72 16.31 -20.76
CA GLY A 125 -11.59 14.88 -20.37
C GLY A 125 -12.06 14.56 -18.95
N GLY A 126 -12.48 15.56 -18.16
CA GLY A 126 -13.02 15.36 -16.81
C GLY A 126 -12.03 15.57 -15.67
N ARG A 127 -12.41 15.12 -14.48
CA ARG A 127 -11.70 15.41 -13.21
C ARG A 127 -10.43 14.59 -13.01
N ILE A 128 -10.33 13.47 -13.71
CA ILE A 128 -9.23 12.50 -13.57
C ILE A 128 -8.42 12.36 -14.86
N ALA A 129 -8.63 13.25 -15.84
CA ALA A 129 -8.08 13.12 -17.20
C ALA A 129 -6.56 12.94 -17.21
N ASP A 130 -5.87 13.60 -16.29
CA ASP A 130 -4.40 13.61 -16.21
C ASP A 130 -3.85 12.65 -15.14
N PHE A 131 -4.68 11.75 -14.59
CA PHE A 131 -4.27 10.85 -13.50
C PHE A 131 -3.67 9.57 -14.06
N HIS A 132 -2.61 9.69 -14.85
CA HIS A 132 -1.90 8.58 -15.46
C HIS A 132 -0.43 8.94 -15.74
N ASP A 133 0.40 7.91 -15.88
CA ASP A 133 1.81 8.06 -16.26
C ASP A 133 1.99 8.37 -17.75
N GLU A 134 3.24 8.60 -18.17
CA GLU A 134 3.60 8.87 -19.57
C GLU A 134 3.25 7.71 -20.53
N THR A 135 3.05 6.50 -19.99
CA THR A 135 2.67 5.30 -20.75
C THR A 135 1.15 5.09 -20.81
N GLY A 136 0.36 5.95 -20.16
CA GLY A 136 -1.10 5.88 -20.12
C GLY A 136 -1.65 4.90 -19.09
N LEU A 137 -0.89 4.55 -18.05
CA LEU A 137 -1.37 3.73 -16.94
C LEU A 137 -1.76 4.62 -15.74
N SER A 138 -2.91 4.33 -15.16
CA SER A 138 -3.35 4.92 -13.88
C SER A 138 -3.06 3.97 -12.73
N CYS A 139 -2.69 4.54 -11.58
CA CYS A 139 -2.61 3.82 -10.32
C CYS A 139 -3.99 3.78 -9.65
N HIS A 140 -4.33 2.64 -9.05
CA HIS A 140 -5.56 2.38 -8.33
C HIS A 140 -5.28 1.60 -7.05
N LEU A 141 -6.11 1.83 -6.03
CA LEU A 141 -6.26 0.91 -4.91
C LEU A 141 -7.54 0.08 -5.14
N ILE A 142 -7.47 -1.23 -4.95
CA ILE A 142 -8.60 -2.15 -5.18
C ILE A 142 -8.67 -3.15 -4.04
N LEU A 143 -9.89 -3.40 -3.53
CA LEU A 143 -10.19 -4.47 -2.58
C LEU A 143 -10.87 -5.62 -3.33
N VAL A 144 -10.24 -6.79 -3.32
CA VAL A 144 -10.83 -8.03 -3.84
C VAL A 144 -11.14 -8.96 -2.67
N GLY A 145 -12.28 -9.62 -2.73
CA GLY A 145 -12.75 -10.52 -1.68
C GLY A 145 -13.81 -11.49 -2.18
N TRP A 146 -14.16 -12.45 -1.33
CA TRP A 146 -15.25 -13.38 -1.57
C TRP A 146 -16.60 -12.78 -1.16
N ASP A 147 -17.54 -12.69 -2.09
CA ASP A 147 -18.87 -12.11 -1.81
C ASP A 147 -19.92 -13.11 -1.31
N GLY A 148 -19.52 -14.36 -1.06
CA GLY A 148 -20.43 -15.47 -0.76
C GLY A 148 -20.67 -16.41 -1.95
N THR A 149 -20.40 -15.97 -3.18
CA THR A 149 -20.60 -16.77 -4.40
C THR A 149 -19.39 -16.79 -5.33
N LYS A 150 -18.63 -15.68 -5.39
CA LYS A 150 -17.42 -15.58 -6.21
C LYS A 150 -16.46 -14.57 -5.62
N TYR A 151 -15.20 -14.67 -6.05
CA TYR A 151 -14.26 -13.57 -5.88
C TYR A 151 -14.59 -12.43 -6.82
N ARG A 152 -14.58 -11.20 -6.29
CA ARG A 152 -14.79 -9.99 -7.09
C ARG A 152 -14.12 -8.78 -6.43
N GLU A 153 -14.06 -7.70 -7.19
CA GLU A 153 -13.83 -6.37 -6.64
C GLU A 153 -14.97 -6.05 -5.65
N LEU A 154 -14.65 -6.03 -4.36
CA LEU A 154 -15.56 -5.55 -3.31
C LEU A 154 -15.63 -4.02 -3.36
N TRP A 155 -14.48 -3.40 -3.64
CA TRP A 155 -14.35 -1.98 -3.89
C TRP A 155 -13.22 -1.71 -4.89
N ALA A 156 -13.41 -0.72 -5.77
CA ALA A 156 -12.38 -0.29 -6.70
C ALA A 156 -12.32 1.23 -6.80
N GLY A 157 -11.19 1.80 -6.40
CA GLY A 157 -10.93 3.22 -6.54
C GLY A 157 -10.87 3.66 -7.99
N SER A 158 -11.25 4.90 -8.24
CA SER A 158 -10.92 5.57 -9.51
C SER A 158 -9.40 5.81 -9.60
N SER A 159 -8.94 6.32 -10.74
CA SER A 159 -7.52 6.67 -10.90
C SER A 159 -7.11 7.62 -9.77
N LEU A 160 -6.01 7.30 -9.09
CA LEU A 160 -5.50 8.12 -8.00
C LEU A 160 -4.78 9.33 -8.57
N VAL A 161 -4.97 10.49 -7.94
CA VAL A 161 -4.27 11.73 -8.30
C VAL A 161 -2.76 11.60 -8.08
N GLU A 162 -2.39 10.94 -6.99
CA GLU A 162 -1.01 10.63 -6.61
C GLU A 162 -0.90 9.10 -6.52
N PRO A 163 -0.07 8.44 -7.34
CA PRO A 163 0.13 7.01 -7.25
C PRO A 163 0.66 6.59 -5.89
N VAL A 164 0.17 5.42 -5.45
CA VAL A 164 0.63 4.74 -4.24
C VAL A 164 1.82 3.84 -4.59
N PHE A 165 2.87 3.89 -3.79
CA PHE A 165 4.07 3.07 -4.00
C PHE A 165 4.27 1.98 -2.95
N ASN A 166 3.81 2.24 -1.72
CA ASN A 166 3.85 1.29 -0.61
C ASN A 166 2.53 1.33 0.18
N ILE A 167 2.08 0.17 0.69
CA ILE A 167 0.87 0.04 1.53
C ILE A 167 1.12 -0.83 2.77
N ARG A 168 0.56 -0.42 3.92
CA ARG A 168 0.42 -1.28 5.12
C ARG A 168 -0.94 -1.02 5.74
N ALA A 169 -1.50 -2.04 6.40
CA ALA A 169 -2.71 -1.91 7.18
C ALA A 169 -2.41 -2.22 8.65
N ALA A 170 -2.84 -1.35 9.56
CA ALA A 170 -2.68 -1.55 11.00
C ALA A 170 -3.69 -0.70 11.76
N ASP A 171 -4.12 -1.19 12.93
CA ASP A 171 -4.88 -0.40 13.90
C ASP A 171 -3.92 0.57 14.59
N LEU A 172 -3.86 1.80 14.11
CA LEU A 172 -2.87 2.79 14.54
C LEU A 172 -3.33 3.56 15.77
N ASP A 173 -4.64 3.74 15.94
CA ASP A 173 -5.22 4.52 17.04
C ASP A 173 -5.84 3.66 18.15
N GLY A 174 -5.90 2.34 17.96
CA GLY A 174 -6.36 1.36 18.94
C GLY A 174 -7.88 1.23 19.02
N ASP A 175 -8.62 1.66 18.00
CA ASP A 175 -10.09 1.56 17.96
C ASP A 175 -10.60 0.17 17.52
N GLY A 176 -9.69 -0.72 17.12
CA GLY A 176 -9.97 -2.08 16.66
C GLY A 176 -10.16 -2.20 15.14
N ASN A 177 -10.18 -1.09 14.39
CA ASN A 177 -10.21 -1.07 12.94
C ASN A 177 -8.82 -0.77 12.39
N GLN A 178 -8.52 -1.27 11.19
CA GLN A 178 -7.25 -0.98 10.54
C GLN A 178 -7.33 0.31 9.73
N GLU A 179 -6.33 1.18 9.89
CA GLU A 179 -6.01 2.25 8.95
C GLU A 179 -5.11 1.73 7.84
N LEU A 180 -5.24 2.33 6.65
CA LEU A 180 -4.33 2.13 5.53
C LEU A 180 -3.27 3.24 5.53
N VAL A 181 -2.01 2.85 5.66
CA VAL A 181 -0.85 3.74 5.53
C VAL A 181 -0.26 3.57 4.14
N THR A 182 0.05 4.68 3.48
CA THR A 182 0.62 4.68 2.13
C THR A 182 1.80 5.65 1.99
N ILE A 183 2.68 5.38 1.03
CA ILE A 183 3.53 6.41 0.42
C ILE A 183 2.89 6.79 -0.92
N GLU A 184 2.56 8.07 -1.07
CA GLU A 184 1.93 8.65 -2.26
C GLU A 184 2.82 9.73 -2.86
N GLY A 185 3.01 9.70 -4.18
CA GLY A 185 3.82 10.71 -4.85
C GLY A 185 3.33 11.02 -6.24
N MET A 186 4.24 11.48 -7.10
CA MET A 186 3.89 11.86 -8.46
C MET A 186 4.02 10.67 -9.41
N TYR A 187 3.19 10.65 -10.46
CA TYR A 187 3.43 9.83 -11.64
C TYR A 187 4.85 10.08 -12.18
N ASP A 188 5.43 9.04 -12.79
CA ASP A 188 6.78 9.05 -13.35
C ASP A 188 7.93 9.32 -12.35
N ASN A 189 7.65 9.29 -11.03
CA ASN A 189 8.69 9.34 -10.01
C ASN A 189 9.41 7.98 -9.87
N TRP A 190 10.58 7.87 -10.51
CA TRP A 190 11.45 6.69 -10.46
C TRP A 190 11.93 6.31 -9.05
N ASN A 191 12.04 7.29 -8.14
CA ASN A 191 12.43 7.02 -6.75
C ASN A 191 11.29 6.47 -5.90
N LYS A 192 10.05 6.46 -6.41
CA LYS A 192 8.86 5.99 -5.71
C LYS A 192 8.72 6.56 -4.28
N SER A 193 9.11 7.81 -4.14
CA SER A 193 9.06 8.55 -2.89
C SER A 193 7.95 9.59 -2.90
N GLY A 194 7.50 9.98 -1.71
CA GLY A 194 6.46 10.98 -1.57
C GLY A 194 5.97 11.12 -0.15
N ASP A 195 4.76 11.67 -0.04
CA ASP A 195 4.11 11.95 1.22
C ASP A 195 3.71 10.63 1.91
N LEU A 196 3.82 10.59 3.24
CA LEU A 196 3.22 9.53 4.03
C LEU A 196 1.77 9.92 4.29
N THR A 197 0.84 9.04 3.95
CA THR A 197 -0.59 9.27 4.15
C THR A 197 -1.24 8.16 4.95
N VAL A 198 -2.22 8.54 5.75
CA VAL A 198 -3.06 7.60 6.51
C VAL A 198 -4.50 7.79 6.09
N TRP A 199 -5.15 6.69 5.76
CA TRP A 199 -6.51 6.62 5.27
C TRP A 199 -7.36 5.73 6.18
N GLU A 200 -8.61 6.11 6.35
CA GLU A 200 -9.59 5.31 7.06
C GLU A 200 -10.79 4.99 6.15
N TRP A 201 -11.43 3.87 6.41
CA TRP A 201 -12.65 3.50 5.69
C TRP A 201 -13.86 4.28 6.20
N SER A 202 -14.61 4.86 5.28
CA SER A 202 -15.78 5.70 5.57
C SER A 202 -17.13 5.00 5.36
N GLY A 203 -17.13 3.69 5.04
CA GLY A 203 -18.34 2.93 4.68
C GLY A 203 -18.65 2.89 3.18
N PHE A 204 -18.01 3.75 2.37
CA PHE A 204 -18.11 3.71 0.91
C PHE A 204 -16.75 3.68 0.20
N GLY A 205 -15.73 4.23 0.84
CA GLY A 205 -14.39 4.38 0.30
C GLY A 205 -13.44 4.90 1.37
N PHE A 206 -12.20 5.16 0.96
CA PHE A 206 -11.18 5.71 1.83
C PHE A 206 -11.31 7.23 1.97
N ARG A 207 -11.21 7.71 3.21
CA ARG A 207 -11.11 9.13 3.55
C ARG A 207 -9.71 9.39 4.08
N LEU A 208 -9.06 10.45 3.58
CA LEU A 208 -7.77 10.89 4.09
C LEU A 208 -7.95 11.31 5.55
N ARG A 209 -7.16 10.71 6.42
CA ARG A 209 -7.10 11.03 7.84
C ARG A 209 -5.94 11.97 8.11
N GLU A 210 -4.75 11.61 7.64
CA GLU A 210 -3.53 12.37 7.87
C GLU A 210 -2.59 12.35 6.66
N ARG A 211 -1.78 13.41 6.54
CA ARG A 211 -0.74 13.52 5.51
C ARG A 211 0.49 14.24 6.05
N LEU A 212 1.63 13.58 5.98
CA LEU A 212 2.94 14.19 6.23
C LEU A 212 3.57 14.56 4.89
N GLN A 213 3.61 15.87 4.62
CA GLN A 213 4.16 16.43 3.39
C GLN A 213 5.70 16.46 3.40
N GLU A 214 6.30 15.33 3.10
CA GLU A 214 7.74 15.13 2.98
C GLU A 214 8.04 14.10 1.88
N LYS A 215 9.31 13.75 1.67
CA LYS A 215 9.69 12.74 0.66
C LYS A 215 10.23 11.49 1.35
N PHE A 216 9.32 10.66 1.85
CA PHE A 216 9.65 9.34 2.38
C PHE A 216 9.81 8.36 1.22
N SER A 217 10.74 7.42 1.35
CA SER A 217 10.91 6.35 0.37
C SER A 217 10.59 4.96 0.93
N GLU A 218 10.55 4.85 2.26
CA GLU A 218 10.20 3.61 2.93
C GLU A 218 9.51 3.91 4.26
N PHE A 219 8.59 3.02 4.64
CA PHE A 219 8.04 3.02 5.98
C PHE A 219 7.76 1.59 6.45
N GLY A 220 7.67 1.44 7.77
CA GLY A 220 7.26 0.20 8.43
C GLY A 220 6.26 0.48 9.54
N ILE A 221 5.62 -0.58 10.02
CA ILE A 221 4.79 -0.54 11.22
C ILE A 221 5.55 -1.27 12.32
N VAL A 222 5.59 -0.66 13.50
CA VAL A 222 6.24 -1.22 14.69
C VAL A 222 5.31 -1.10 15.89
N SER A 223 5.53 -1.94 16.90
CA SER A 223 4.87 -1.80 18.19
C SER A 223 5.85 -1.73 19.36
N THR A 224 5.44 -1.01 20.40
CA THR A 224 6.10 -0.97 21.71
C THR A 224 5.05 -0.83 22.80
N ASN A 225 5.10 -1.66 23.85
CA ASN A 225 4.21 -1.57 25.02
C ASN A 225 2.71 -1.35 24.67
N GLN A 226 2.19 -2.06 23.67
CA GLN A 226 0.81 -1.99 23.15
C GLN A 226 0.47 -0.75 22.29
N SER A 227 1.42 0.12 21.99
CA SER A 227 1.24 1.19 21.01
C SER A 227 1.78 0.78 19.65
N VAL A 228 0.98 0.98 18.61
CA VAL A 228 1.38 0.81 17.20
C VAL A 228 1.85 2.16 16.66
N MET A 229 2.93 2.15 15.89
CA MET A 229 3.58 3.34 15.37
C MET A 229 4.07 3.10 13.95
N ILE A 230 4.19 4.19 13.19
CA ILE A 230 4.83 4.20 11.88
C ILE A 230 6.29 4.59 12.06
N ILE A 231 7.18 3.84 11.42
CA ILE A 231 8.60 4.21 11.29
C ILE A 231 8.88 4.61 9.84
N THR A 232 9.55 5.72 9.62
CA THR A 232 9.96 6.20 8.29
C THR A 232 11.46 6.42 8.24
N ASP A 233 11.99 6.54 7.02
CA ASP A 233 13.30 7.14 6.73
C ASP A 233 13.31 8.68 6.97
#